data_AF-A0A183C0R0-F1
#
_entry.id   AF-A0A183C0R0-F1
#
_cell.length_a   1.000
_cell.length_b   1.000
_cell.length_c   1.000
_cell.angle_alpha   90.00
_cell.angle_beta   90.00
_cell.angle_gamma   90.00
#
_symmetry.space_group_name_H-M   'P 1'
#
loop_
_entity.id
_entity.type
_entity.pdbx_description
1 polymer ?
#
loop_
_entity_poly.entity_id
_entity_poly.type
_entity_poly.pdbx_seq_one_letter_code
_entity_poly.pdbx_strand_id
1 'polypeptide(L)'
;MRAVLSLGAKKTQDSKEFWEELERVELAAASPYRDDSHAFDKLHQFPGVVTHETILKLHQIALPGRDQVASLYRGQHGHQPTRTIWVGNHEACQNQHVQREMDKFLNWLNEKEAKIGANESMGIQKFVALVHYKIVKIHPFYAANGRRARVLLTFILMRHSLGPLSSLRPSEKRTTKRCRTRKKKNSAT
;
A
#
# COMPACT_ATOMS: atom_id res chain seq x y z
N MET A 1 -12.45 50.23 -14.51
CA MET A 1 -12.12 49.09 -15.40
C MET A 1 -11.06 48.24 -14.69
N ARG A 2 -11.44 47.08 -14.16
CA ARG A 2 -10.54 46.16 -13.43
C ARG A 2 -9.92 45.21 -14.46
N ALA A 3 -8.60 45.33 -14.66
CA ALA A 3 -7.84 44.43 -15.51
C ALA A 3 -7.88 43.02 -14.93
N VAL A 4 -8.49 42.09 -15.67
CA VAL A 4 -8.43 40.65 -15.41
C VAL A 4 -7.04 40.19 -15.87
N LEU A 5 -6.12 40.05 -14.92
CA LEU A 5 -4.85 39.38 -15.18
C LEU A 5 -5.13 37.88 -15.36
N SER A 6 -5.20 37.48 -16.63
CA SER A 6 -5.01 36.11 -17.08
C SER A 6 -3.60 35.66 -16.69
N LEU A 7 -3.49 35.06 -15.50
CA LEU A 7 -2.29 34.30 -15.13
C LEU A 7 -2.38 32.94 -15.83
N GLY A 8 -1.86 32.90 -17.06
CA GLY A 8 -1.47 31.65 -17.68
C GLY A 8 -0.51 30.93 -16.73
N ALA A 9 -0.97 29.82 -16.15
CA ALA A 9 -0.15 28.93 -15.34
C ALA A 9 0.99 28.41 -16.22
N LYS A 10 2.16 29.04 -16.11
CA LYS A 10 3.41 28.53 -16.67
C LYS A 10 3.57 27.11 -16.11
N LYS A 11 3.55 26.09 -16.96
CA LYS A 11 4.04 24.76 -16.58
C LYS A 11 5.49 24.93 -16.14
N THR A 12 5.72 25.01 -14.84
CA THR A 12 7.06 25.10 -14.26
C THR A 12 7.78 23.79 -14.55
N GLN A 13 9.07 23.87 -14.88
CA GLN A 13 10.01 22.75 -15.04
C GLN A 13 9.80 21.65 -13.98
N ASP A 14 9.50 22.09 -12.76
CA ASP A 14 9.14 21.32 -11.56
C ASP A 14 8.01 20.29 -11.79
N SER A 15 6.98 20.65 -12.56
CA SER A 15 5.90 19.69 -12.87
C SER A 15 6.37 18.59 -13.82
N LYS A 16 7.32 18.86 -14.73
CA LYS A 16 7.79 17.85 -15.70
C LYS A 16 8.69 16.84 -15.00
N GLU A 17 9.63 17.33 -14.18
CA GLU A 17 10.51 16.51 -13.36
C GLU A 17 9.71 15.60 -12.40
N PHE A 18 8.62 16.12 -11.80
CA PHE A 18 7.71 15.33 -11.00
C PHE A 18 7.07 14.16 -11.76
N TRP A 19 6.55 14.40 -12.97
CA TRP A 19 5.91 13.34 -13.77
C TRP A 19 6.93 12.32 -14.31
N GLU A 20 8.13 12.77 -14.70
CA GLU A 20 9.21 11.87 -15.11
C GLU A 20 9.69 11.00 -13.94
N GLU A 21 9.81 11.56 -12.73
CA GLU A 21 10.12 10.80 -11.53
C GLU A 21 8.99 9.83 -11.17
N LEU A 22 7.73 10.26 -11.24
CA LEU A 22 6.58 9.39 -11.02
C LEU A 22 6.57 8.18 -11.96
N GLU A 23 6.86 8.37 -13.25
CA GLU A 23 6.91 7.28 -14.22
C GLU A 23 8.01 6.27 -13.85
N ARG A 24 9.19 6.75 -13.44
CA ARG A 24 10.27 5.90 -12.90
C ARG A 24 9.84 5.18 -11.62
N VAL A 25 9.14 5.87 -10.73
CA VAL A 25 8.60 5.31 -9.49
C VAL A 25 7.61 4.20 -9.81
N GLU A 26 6.69 4.41 -10.75
CA GLU A 26 5.61 3.50 -11.08
C GLU A 26 6.14 2.19 -11.70
N LEU A 27 7.09 2.30 -12.63
CA LEU A 27 7.85 1.14 -13.15
C LEU A 27 8.50 0.34 -12.03
N ALA A 28 9.18 1.06 -11.14
CA ALA A 28 9.83 0.47 -9.99
C ALA A 28 8.92 0.41 -8.76
N ALA A 29 7.58 0.45 -8.91
CA ALA A 29 6.54 0.20 -7.91
C ALA A 29 5.91 -1.20 -8.09
N ALA A 30 6.10 -1.82 -9.25
CA ALA A 30 5.86 -3.24 -9.48
C ALA A 30 7.06 -4.05 -8.96
N SER A 31 7.07 -4.38 -7.65
CA SER A 31 8.08 -5.28 -7.09
C SER A 31 7.41 -6.51 -6.49
N PRO A 32 7.96 -7.71 -6.74
CA PRO A 32 7.59 -8.92 -6.02
C PRO A 32 7.59 -8.69 -4.51
N TYR A 33 6.70 -9.39 -3.80
CA TYR A 33 6.60 -9.32 -2.32
C TYR A 33 7.93 -9.60 -1.62
N ARG A 34 8.72 -10.52 -2.17
CA ARG A 34 10.01 -10.92 -1.60
C ARG A 34 10.92 -9.72 -1.37
N ASP A 35 10.89 -8.75 -2.27
CA ASP A 35 11.78 -7.60 -2.22
C ASP A 35 11.29 -6.53 -1.25
N ASP A 36 10.03 -6.61 -0.77
CA ASP A 36 9.50 -5.71 0.26
C ASP A 36 10.02 -6.09 1.67
N SER A 37 10.73 -7.22 1.83
CA SER A 37 11.12 -7.72 3.16
C SER A 37 12.03 -6.76 3.95
N HIS A 38 12.87 -5.99 3.26
CA HIS A 38 13.74 -4.98 3.87
C HIS A 38 12.95 -3.86 4.57
N ALA A 39 11.68 -3.67 4.20
CA ALA A 39 10.79 -2.71 4.85
C ALA A 39 10.43 -3.14 6.27
N PHE A 40 10.40 -4.45 6.54
CA PHE A 40 9.83 -5.01 7.77
C PHE A 40 10.71 -4.77 8.99
N ASP A 41 12.04 -4.73 8.81
CA ASP A 41 12.99 -4.47 9.90
C ASP A 41 12.77 -3.09 10.54
N LYS A 42 12.30 -2.13 9.75
CA LYS A 42 12.02 -0.75 10.19
C LYS A 42 10.66 -0.60 10.87
N LEU A 43 9.81 -1.63 10.89
CA LEU A 43 8.42 -1.50 11.38
C LEU A 43 8.31 -1.41 12.91
N HIS A 44 9.31 -1.90 13.64
CA HIS A 44 9.34 -1.87 15.10
C HIS A 44 9.44 -0.46 15.69
N GLN A 45 9.81 0.54 14.88
CA GLN A 45 10.01 1.91 15.32
C GLN A 45 8.72 2.75 15.41
N PHE A 46 7.57 2.22 14.96
CA PHE A 46 6.32 2.98 14.86
C PHE A 46 5.42 2.79 16.09
N PRO A 47 4.72 3.85 16.53
CA PRO A 47 3.81 3.78 17.68
C PRO A 47 2.57 2.95 17.38
N GLY A 48 1.85 2.56 18.44
CA GLY A 48 0.65 1.72 18.35
C GLY A 48 -0.60 2.41 17.76
N VAL A 49 -0.59 3.72 17.50
CA VAL A 49 -1.72 4.38 16.83
C VAL A 49 -1.34 4.67 15.38
N VAL A 50 -2.18 4.26 14.44
CA VAL A 50 -1.93 4.54 13.02
C VAL A 50 -2.43 5.93 12.70
N THR A 51 -1.51 6.85 12.41
CA THR A 51 -1.79 8.24 12.01
C THR A 51 -1.44 8.47 10.54
N HIS A 52 -1.76 9.66 10.02
CA HIS A 52 -1.33 10.08 8.68
C HIS A 52 0.18 10.02 8.51
N GLU A 53 0.93 10.50 9.51
CA GLU A 53 2.38 10.46 9.52
C GLU A 53 2.90 9.03 9.42
N THR A 54 2.29 8.09 10.16
CA THR A 54 2.61 6.66 10.03
C THR A 54 2.41 6.19 8.60
N ILE A 55 1.27 6.50 7.96
CA ILE A 55 1.01 6.07 6.57
C ILE A 55 2.03 6.66 5.58
N LEU A 56 2.40 7.92 5.73
CA LEU A 56 3.39 8.58 4.87
C LEU A 56 4.79 7.97 5.05
N LYS A 57 5.22 7.74 6.29
CA LYS A 57 6.50 7.08 6.59
C LYS A 57 6.53 5.63 6.09
N LEU A 58 5.43 4.88 6.22
CA LEU A 58 5.34 3.53 5.66
C LEU A 58 5.41 3.54 4.13
N HIS A 59 4.91 4.59 3.48
CA HIS A 59 5.02 4.76 2.04
C HIS A 59 6.47 5.09 1.61
N GLN A 60 7.19 5.93 2.36
CA GLN A 60 8.63 6.17 2.16
C GLN A 60 9.44 4.88 2.30
N ILE A 61 9.12 4.04 3.28
CA ILE A 61 9.76 2.73 3.43
C ILE A 61 9.45 1.82 2.23
N ALA A 62 8.23 1.87 1.69
CA ALA A 62 7.83 1.09 0.52
C ALA A 62 8.45 1.58 -0.80
N LEU A 63 8.97 2.81 -0.83
CA LEU A 63 9.61 3.47 -1.97
C LEU A 63 10.91 4.16 -1.54
N PRO A 64 11.96 3.39 -1.20
CA PRO A 64 13.22 3.97 -0.75
C PRO A 64 13.82 4.87 -1.83
N GLY A 65 14.33 6.04 -1.42
CA GLY A 65 15.00 7.00 -2.31
C GLY A 65 14.07 7.89 -3.15
N ARG A 66 12.76 7.90 -2.85
CA ARG A 66 11.73 8.64 -3.62
C ARG A 66 10.84 9.49 -2.73
N ASP A 67 11.45 10.21 -1.80
CA ASP A 67 10.75 10.92 -0.73
C ASP A 67 9.84 12.04 -1.23
N GLN A 68 10.18 12.66 -2.36
CA GLN A 68 9.38 13.73 -2.97
C GLN A 68 7.97 13.22 -3.34
N VAL A 69 7.88 12.04 -3.95
CA VAL A 69 6.61 11.40 -4.30
C VAL A 69 5.98 10.74 -3.08
N ALA A 70 6.80 10.20 -2.19
CA ALA A 70 6.32 9.34 -1.12
C ALA A 70 5.76 10.08 0.11
N SER A 71 6.10 11.35 0.26
CA SER A 71 5.82 12.17 1.46
C SER A 71 4.42 12.78 1.52
N LEU A 72 3.63 12.76 0.44
CA LEU A 72 2.31 13.40 0.39
C LEU A 72 1.27 12.53 -0.31
N TYR A 73 0.00 12.72 0.05
CA TYR A 73 -1.11 12.12 -0.68
C TYR A 73 -1.30 12.78 -2.05
N ARG A 74 -1.88 12.03 -3.00
CA ARG A 74 -2.31 12.57 -4.28
C ARG A 74 -3.32 13.69 -4.05
N GLY A 75 -3.13 14.82 -4.72
CA GLY A 75 -3.87 16.06 -4.48
C GLY A 75 -3.18 17.07 -3.55
N GLN A 76 -2.20 16.65 -2.74
CA GLN A 76 -1.39 17.57 -1.91
C GLN A 76 -0.10 18.02 -2.60
N HIS A 77 0.31 17.35 -3.68
CA HIS A 77 1.48 17.69 -4.49
C HIS A 77 1.29 18.99 -5.34
N GLY A 78 0.25 19.79 -5.09
CA GLY A 78 -0.04 20.99 -5.88
C GLY A 78 -0.46 20.73 -7.35
N HIS A 79 -0.54 19.46 -7.75
CA HIS A 79 -0.84 19.03 -9.11
C HIS A 79 -2.29 18.53 -9.23
N GLN A 80 -3.09 19.21 -10.07
CA GLN A 80 -4.44 18.82 -10.52
C GLN A 80 -5.38 18.24 -9.43
N PRO A 81 -6.09 19.09 -8.68
CA PRO A 81 -6.93 18.67 -7.54
C PRO A 81 -8.14 17.80 -7.92
N THR A 82 -8.53 17.76 -9.20
CA THR A 82 -9.70 17.02 -9.69
C THR A 82 -9.36 15.76 -10.50
N ARG A 83 -8.08 15.39 -10.61
CA ARG A 83 -7.69 14.21 -11.39
C ARG A 83 -8.17 12.93 -10.70
N THR A 84 -8.96 12.14 -11.42
CA THR A 84 -9.29 10.75 -11.10
C THR A 84 -8.27 9.82 -11.77
N ILE A 85 -7.95 8.71 -11.10
CA ILE A 85 -7.10 7.64 -11.65
C ILE A 85 -7.87 6.32 -11.69
N TRP A 86 -7.63 5.53 -12.73
CA TRP A 86 -8.18 4.19 -12.89
C TRP A 86 -7.17 3.15 -12.46
N VAL A 87 -7.62 2.17 -11.70
CA VAL A 87 -6.80 1.08 -11.16
C VAL A 87 -7.42 -0.23 -11.63
N GLY A 88 -6.93 -0.75 -12.75
CA GLY A 88 -7.62 -1.83 -13.47
C GLY A 88 -9.04 -1.39 -13.85
N ASN A 89 -10.05 -2.08 -13.33
CA ASN A 89 -11.46 -1.80 -13.61
C ASN A 89 -12.15 -0.95 -12.52
N HIS A 90 -11.40 -0.36 -11.59
CA HIS A 90 -11.95 0.42 -10.47
C HIS A 90 -11.52 1.89 -10.55
N GLU A 91 -12.48 2.79 -10.37
CA GLU A 91 -12.24 4.23 -10.27
C GLU A 91 -11.80 4.60 -8.84
N ALA A 92 -10.58 5.10 -8.69
CA ALA A 92 -10.09 5.51 -7.38
C ALA A 92 -10.72 6.83 -6.91
N CYS A 93 -10.59 7.12 -5.62
CA CYS A 93 -11.03 8.39 -5.03
C CYS A 93 -10.54 9.64 -5.82
N GLN A 94 -11.34 10.71 -5.87
CA GLN A 94 -10.85 11.96 -6.44
C GLN A 94 -9.79 12.59 -5.53
N ASN A 95 -8.76 13.20 -6.10
CA ASN A 95 -7.64 13.82 -5.36
C ASN A 95 -8.09 14.72 -4.20
N GLN A 96 -9.07 15.61 -4.44
CA GLN A 96 -9.66 16.49 -3.41
C GLN A 96 -10.30 15.77 -2.21
N HIS A 97 -10.72 14.51 -2.37
CA HIS A 97 -11.38 13.73 -1.32
C HIS A 97 -10.44 12.77 -0.60
N VAL A 98 -9.20 12.60 -1.08
CA VAL A 98 -8.25 11.61 -0.54
C VAL A 98 -7.97 11.84 0.93
N GLN A 99 -7.71 13.08 1.32
CA GLN A 99 -7.45 13.42 2.73
C GLN A 99 -8.62 12.96 3.62
N ARG A 100 -9.84 13.38 3.27
CA ARG A 100 -11.07 13.04 4.01
C ARG A 100 -11.33 11.53 4.07
N GLU A 101 -11.12 10.82 2.97
CA GLU A 101 -11.29 9.36 2.94
C GLU A 101 -10.21 8.63 3.75
N MET A 102 -8.99 9.16 3.78
CA MET A 102 -7.93 8.67 4.65
C MET A 102 -8.23 8.91 6.13
N ASP A 103 -8.79 10.07 6.50
CA ASP A 103 -9.22 10.35 7.88
C ASP A 103 -10.25 9.30 8.34
N LYS A 104 -11.28 9.04 7.52
CA LYS A 104 -12.30 8.01 7.78
C LYS A 104 -11.69 6.61 7.90
N PHE A 105 -10.74 6.30 7.02
CA PHE A 105 -10.06 5.01 7.01
C PHE A 105 -9.24 4.80 8.29
N LEU A 106 -8.50 5.81 8.73
CA LEU A 106 -7.66 5.71 9.93
C LEU A 106 -8.50 5.60 11.21
N ASN A 107 -9.58 6.38 11.32
CA ASN A 107 -10.53 6.25 12.42
C ASN A 107 -11.11 4.83 12.46
N TRP A 108 -11.60 4.34 11.31
CA TRP A 108 -12.11 2.97 11.21
C TRP A 108 -11.05 1.91 11.56
N LEU A 109 -9.82 2.08 11.10
CA LEU A 109 -8.72 1.14 11.34
C LEU A 109 -8.43 1.04 12.84
N ASN A 110 -8.19 2.17 13.50
CA ASN A 110 -7.84 2.22 14.92
C ASN A 110 -9.02 1.70 15.79
N GLU A 111 -10.26 2.09 15.47
CA GLU A 111 -11.45 1.59 16.19
C GLU A 111 -11.66 0.08 16.03
N LYS A 112 -11.47 -0.45 14.82
CA LYS A 112 -11.65 -1.88 14.55
C LYS A 112 -10.50 -2.70 15.14
N GLU A 113 -9.27 -2.22 15.02
CA GLU A 113 -8.10 -2.84 15.63
C GLU A 113 -8.28 -2.94 17.15
N ALA A 114 -8.74 -1.88 17.81
CA ALA A 114 -9.00 -1.89 19.26
C ALA A 114 -10.11 -2.87 19.69
N LYS A 115 -11.06 -3.18 18.80
CA LYS A 115 -12.15 -4.14 19.07
C LYS A 115 -11.75 -5.59 18.85
N ILE A 116 -10.67 -5.84 18.10
CA ILE A 116 -10.16 -7.19 17.88
C ILE A 116 -9.35 -7.57 19.12
N GLY A 117 -10.00 -8.27 20.06
CA GLY A 117 -9.32 -8.83 21.22
C GLY A 117 -8.26 -9.86 20.82
N ALA A 118 -7.23 -10.03 21.66
CA ALA A 118 -6.05 -10.85 21.41
C ALA A 118 -6.29 -12.34 21.05
N ASN A 119 -7.53 -12.84 21.16
CA ASN A 119 -7.85 -14.27 21.11
C ASN A 119 -8.54 -14.75 19.82
N GLU A 120 -8.76 -13.91 18.80
CA GLU A 120 -9.33 -14.34 17.50
C GLU A 120 -8.34 -14.19 16.34
N SER A 121 -7.49 -15.19 16.14
CA SER A 121 -6.56 -15.26 14.99
C SER A 121 -7.28 -15.24 13.62
N MET A 122 -8.53 -15.72 13.55
CA MET A 122 -9.36 -15.61 12.35
C MET A 122 -9.89 -14.17 12.14
N GLY A 123 -10.12 -13.43 13.23
CA GLY A 123 -10.58 -12.05 13.20
C GLY A 123 -9.52 -11.11 12.62
N ILE A 124 -8.26 -11.27 13.04
CA ILE A 124 -7.14 -10.44 12.55
C ILE A 124 -6.82 -10.68 11.07
N GLN A 125 -6.87 -11.93 10.58
CA GLN A 125 -6.68 -12.21 9.15
C GLN A 125 -7.73 -11.52 8.28
N LYS A 126 -9.01 -11.60 8.68
CA LYS A 126 -10.12 -10.91 7.99
C LYS A 126 -9.94 -9.39 8.04
N PHE A 127 -9.52 -8.87 9.18
CA PHE A 127 -9.26 -7.44 9.37
C PHE A 127 -8.15 -6.93 8.44
N VAL A 128 -7.01 -7.62 8.41
CA VAL A 128 -5.85 -7.32 7.56
C VAL A 128 -6.25 -7.35 6.08
N ALA A 129 -7.08 -8.31 5.66
CA ALA A 129 -7.63 -8.34 4.30
C ALA A 129 -8.53 -7.14 3.98
N LEU A 130 -9.39 -6.72 4.92
CA LEU A 130 -10.25 -5.54 4.77
C LEU A 130 -9.44 -4.24 4.73
N VAL A 131 -8.38 -4.13 5.54
CA VAL A 131 -7.43 -3.01 5.52
C VAL A 131 -6.81 -2.88 4.14
N HIS A 132 -6.31 -3.99 3.57
CA HIS A 132 -5.73 -4.00 2.22
C HIS A 132 -6.73 -3.54 1.17
N TYR A 133 -7.95 -4.10 1.18
CA TYR A 133 -8.99 -3.73 0.23
C TYR A 133 -9.31 -2.23 0.31
N LYS A 134 -9.56 -1.71 1.51
CA LYS A 134 -9.92 -0.29 1.71
C LYS A 134 -8.83 0.65 1.23
N ILE A 135 -7.58 0.36 1.56
CA ILE A 135 -6.48 1.27 1.27
C ILE A 135 -6.12 1.31 -0.23
N VAL A 136 -6.22 0.16 -0.91
CA VAL A 136 -6.05 0.05 -2.37
C VAL A 136 -7.23 0.70 -3.09
N LYS A 137 -8.45 0.58 -2.56
CA LYS A 137 -9.65 1.23 -3.10
C LYS A 137 -9.58 2.76 -3.02
N ILE A 138 -9.11 3.30 -1.88
CA ILE A 138 -8.88 4.75 -1.73
C ILE A 138 -7.73 5.19 -2.63
N HIS A 139 -6.68 4.38 -2.78
CA HIS A 139 -5.50 4.60 -3.63
C HIS A 139 -4.73 5.91 -3.38
N PRO A 140 -4.50 6.35 -2.12
CA PRO A 140 -4.06 7.71 -1.74
C PRO A 140 -2.75 8.22 -2.35
N PHE A 141 -1.92 7.39 -2.97
CA PHE A 141 -0.66 7.81 -3.59
C PHE A 141 -0.70 7.65 -5.12
N TYR A 142 0.20 8.32 -5.84
CA TYR A 142 0.35 8.11 -7.29
C TYR A 142 0.95 6.75 -7.64
N ALA A 143 1.83 6.21 -6.79
CA ALA A 143 2.50 4.94 -7.01
C ALA A 143 2.57 4.08 -5.74
N ALA A 144 2.99 2.82 -5.89
CA ALA A 144 3.28 1.88 -4.80
C ALA A 144 2.18 1.62 -3.76
N ASN A 145 0.91 1.89 -4.09
CA ASN A 145 -0.21 1.62 -3.19
C ASN A 145 -0.28 0.14 -2.76
N GLY A 146 0.03 -0.80 -3.66
CA GLY A 146 0.09 -2.23 -3.36
C GLY A 146 1.24 -2.63 -2.43
N ARG A 147 2.43 -2.05 -2.58
CA ARG A 147 3.55 -2.28 -1.63
C ARG A 147 3.22 -1.69 -0.27
N ARG A 148 2.78 -0.44 -0.22
CA ARG A 148 2.39 0.22 1.02
C ARG A 148 1.28 -0.53 1.75
N ALA A 149 0.30 -1.08 1.03
CA ALA A 149 -0.73 -1.93 1.63
C ALA A 149 -0.10 -3.17 2.29
N ARG A 150 0.80 -3.88 1.61
CA ARG A 150 1.50 -5.06 2.17
C ARG A 150 2.36 -4.73 3.39
N VAL A 151 3.06 -3.59 3.36
CA VAL A 151 3.86 -3.08 4.47
C VAL A 151 2.96 -2.75 5.67
N LEU A 152 1.84 -2.06 5.45
CA LEU A 152 0.87 -1.75 6.52
C LEU A 152 0.24 -3.03 7.11
N LEU A 153 -0.11 -4.00 6.27
CA LEU A 153 -0.65 -5.29 6.73
C LEU A 153 0.36 -6.01 7.61
N THR A 154 1.63 -6.02 7.20
CA THR A 154 2.73 -6.62 7.96
C THR A 154 2.93 -5.90 9.29
N PHE A 155 2.86 -4.57 9.29
CA PHE A 155 2.91 -3.76 10.51
C PHE A 155 1.80 -4.14 11.51
N ILE A 156 0.55 -4.27 11.04
CA ILE A 156 -0.58 -4.69 11.88
C ILE A 156 -0.34 -6.11 12.40
N LEU A 157 0.02 -7.07 11.55
CA LEU A 157 0.26 -8.45 11.97
C LEU A 157 1.32 -8.54 13.08
N MET A 158 2.46 -7.85 12.90
CA MET A 158 3.56 -7.83 13.87
C MET A 158 3.14 -7.28 15.23
N ARG A 159 2.24 -6.29 15.26
CA ARG A 159 1.68 -5.74 16.51
C ARG A 159 0.80 -6.75 17.26
N HIS A 160 0.18 -7.69 16.55
CA HIS A 160 -0.62 -8.77 17.11
C HIS A 160 0.19 -10.05 17.32
N SER A 161 1.53 -9.95 17.39
CA SER A 161 2.45 -11.09 17.53
C SER A 161 2.31 -12.15 16.43
N LEU A 162 1.72 -11.77 15.29
CA LEU A 162 1.71 -12.57 14.08
C LEU A 162 2.91 -12.15 13.24
N GLY A 163 3.66 -13.13 12.73
CA GLY A 163 4.81 -12.86 11.86
C GLY A 163 4.42 -12.06 10.61
N PRO A 164 5.40 -11.68 9.78
CA PRO A 164 5.14 -10.90 8.57
C PRO A 164 4.17 -11.62 7.64
N LEU A 165 3.48 -10.87 6.77
CA LEU A 165 2.49 -11.47 5.85
C LEU A 165 3.09 -12.60 4.99
N SER A 166 4.38 -12.58 4.64
CA SER A 166 5.09 -13.72 4.00
C SER A 166 5.09 -15.01 4.81
N SER A 167 5.04 -14.91 6.13
CA SER A 167 5.07 -16.07 7.02
C SER A 167 3.70 -16.72 7.20
N LEU A 168 2.62 -16.01 6.80
CA LEU A 168 1.26 -16.55 6.80
C LEU A 168 1.13 -17.58 5.69
N ARG A 169 1.54 -18.82 5.98
CA ARG A 169 1.18 -19.97 5.18
C ARG A 169 -0.34 -20.11 5.20
N PRO A 170 -1.00 -20.36 4.05
CA PRO A 170 -2.35 -20.88 4.07
C PRO A 170 -2.37 -22.07 5.02
N SER A 171 -3.34 -22.15 5.93
CA SER A 171 -3.48 -23.38 6.72
C SER A 171 -3.65 -24.50 5.71
N GLU A 172 -2.65 -25.39 5.67
CA GLU A 172 -2.68 -26.55 4.81
C GLU A 172 -3.85 -27.37 5.34
N LYS A 173 -5.02 -27.26 4.69
CA LYS A 173 -6.07 -28.26 4.86
C LYS A 173 -5.36 -29.57 4.54
N ARG A 174 -5.19 -30.43 5.54
CA ARG A 174 -4.62 -31.78 5.39
C ARG A 174 -5.36 -32.50 4.27
N THR A 175 -4.84 -32.40 3.05
CA THR A 175 -5.14 -33.31 1.97
C THR A 175 -3.79 -33.81 1.47
N THR A 176 -3.34 -34.88 2.13
CA THR A 176 -2.23 -35.70 1.67
C THR A 176 -2.53 -36.19 0.25
N LYS A 177 -1.98 -35.54 -0.76
CA LYS A 177 -1.60 -36.20 -2.01
C LYS A 177 -0.20 -35.74 -2.38
N ARG A 178 0.75 -36.33 -1.67
CA ARG A 178 2.14 -36.48 -2.10
C ARG A 178 2.13 -37.22 -3.43
N CYS A 179 1.94 -36.51 -4.54
CA CYS A 179 2.10 -37.05 -5.88
C CYS A 179 3.60 -37.26 -6.09
N ARG A 180 4.11 -38.40 -5.62
CA ARG A 180 5.42 -38.92 -6.02
C ARG A 180 5.33 -39.17 -7.52
N THR A 181 5.92 -38.29 -8.32
CA THR A 181 6.23 -38.60 -9.71
C THR A 181 7.15 -39.84 -9.72
N ARG A 182 6.58 -40.98 -10.14
CA ARG A 182 7.33 -42.19 -10.43
C ARG A 182 8.34 -41.86 -11.54
N LYS A 183 9.63 -41.85 -11.21
CA LYS A 183 10.70 -42.03 -12.20
C LYS A 183 10.41 -43.33 -12.97
N LYS A 184 10.04 -43.24 -14.25
CA LYS A 184 10.16 -44.37 -15.18
C LYS A 184 11.65 -44.69 -15.29
N LYS A 185 12.07 -45.83 -14.74
CA LYS A 185 13.32 -46.48 -15.11
C LYS A 185 13.06 -47.32 -16.35
N ASN A 186 14.06 -47.32 -17.22
CA ASN A 186 14.14 -47.95 -18.53
C ASN A 186 13.96 -49.48 -18.48
N SER A 187 13.43 -50.05 -19.56
CA SER A 187 13.82 -51.38 -20.04
C SER A 187 13.65 -51.40 -21.56
N ALA A 188 14.76 -51.16 -22.26
CA ALA A 188 14.94 -51.59 -23.64
C ALA A 188 15.43 -53.04 -23.58
N THR A 189 14.72 -53.92 -24.28
CA THR A 189 15.15 -55.23 -24.76
C THR A 189 14.33 -55.53 -25.99
#